data_AF-I6RP13-F1
#
_entry.id   AF-I6RP13-F1
#
_cell.length_a   1.000
_cell.length_b   1.000
_cell.length_c   1.000
_cell.angle_alpha   90.00
_cell.angle_beta   90.00
_cell.angle_gamma   90.00
#
_symmetry.space_group_name_H-M   'P 1'
#
loop_
_entity.id
_entity.type
_entity.pdbx_description
1 polymer ?
#
loop_
_entity_poly.entity_id
_entity_poly.type
_entity_poly.pdbx_seq_one_letter_code
_entity_poly.pdbx_strand_id
1 'polypeptide(L)'
;GTYKIENTTVEVINSVIDYAELMQQIFDFDKIRELFAKGFKVRFDSMCAVSGPYAKYIFETLLKAPAGTVVNAEPLEDFGGFHPDPNPVNAEDLVKHMRSGKYDFGAASDGDADRNMIVGKQIDVSPSDSLAIMAANAHLIPAYSKGIKGVARSMPTSTAVDRVAESL
;
A
#
# COMPACT_ATOMS: atom_id res chain seq x y z
N GLY A 1 17.71 12.50 -15.18
CA GLY A 1 19.03 12.66 -15.81
C GLY A 1 19.91 13.55 -14.95
N THR A 2 21.19 13.67 -15.30
CA THR A 2 22.15 14.50 -14.58
C THR A 2 22.27 15.88 -15.24
N TYR A 3 22.22 16.92 -14.43
CA TYR A 3 22.28 18.33 -14.82
C TYR A 3 23.41 19.02 -14.06
N LYS A 4 24.00 20.06 -14.66
CA LYS A 4 24.93 20.96 -13.97
C LYS A 4 24.23 22.30 -13.72
N ILE A 5 24.21 22.75 -12.48
CA ILE A 5 23.75 24.07 -12.06
C ILE A 5 24.94 24.76 -11.41
N GLU A 6 25.51 25.76 -12.09
CA GLU A 6 26.79 26.36 -11.72
C GLU A 6 27.89 25.30 -11.53
N ASN A 7 28.43 25.18 -10.31
CA ASN A 7 29.44 24.19 -9.92
C ASN A 7 28.85 22.93 -9.27
N THR A 8 27.52 22.82 -9.18
CA THR A 8 26.82 21.71 -8.54
C THR A 8 26.24 20.76 -9.59
N THR A 9 26.52 19.47 -9.42
CA THR A 9 25.86 18.40 -10.18
C THR A 9 24.56 18.01 -9.50
N VAL A 10 23.45 18.03 -10.23
CA VAL A 10 22.10 17.64 -9.77
C VAL A 10 21.64 16.43 -10.55
N GLU A 11 21.27 15.35 -9.87
CA GLU A 11 20.69 14.17 -10.50
C GLU A 11 19.18 14.11 -10.24
N VAL A 12 18.39 14.10 -11.31
CA VAL A 12 16.94 13.87 -11.25
C VAL A 12 16.72 12.39 -11.56
N ILE A 13 16.31 11.63 -10.56
CA ILE A 13 16.03 10.20 -10.71
C ILE A 13 14.57 9.95 -11.09
N ASN A 14 14.28 8.73 -11.53
CA ASN A 14 12.89 8.28 -11.62
C ASN A 14 12.39 7.98 -10.20
N SER A 15 11.27 8.58 -9.81
CA SER A 15 10.74 8.43 -8.45
C SER A 15 10.37 6.99 -8.08
N VAL A 16 10.05 6.13 -9.06
CA VAL A 16 9.37 4.84 -8.85
C VAL A 16 10.28 3.62 -9.02
N ILE A 17 11.24 3.65 -9.94
CA ILE A 17 11.96 2.43 -10.38
C ILE A 17 12.72 1.77 -9.22
N ASP A 18 13.56 2.51 -8.51
CA ASP A 18 14.38 1.95 -7.43
C ASP A 18 13.51 1.36 -6.30
N TYR A 19 12.39 2.03 -5.99
CA TYR A 19 11.42 1.54 -5.02
C TYR A 19 10.74 0.25 -5.50
N ALA A 20 10.34 0.19 -6.78
CA ALA A 20 9.72 -1.00 -7.35
C ALA A 20 10.69 -2.19 -7.42
N GLU A 21 11.98 -1.95 -7.64
CA GLU A 21 13.03 -2.97 -7.54
C GLU A 21 13.17 -3.50 -6.11
N LEU A 22 13.18 -2.61 -5.10
CA LEU A 22 13.18 -3.01 -3.70
C LEU A 22 11.95 -3.86 -3.35
N MET A 23 10.75 -3.47 -3.81
CA MET A 23 9.53 -4.22 -3.55
C MET A 23 9.57 -5.64 -4.13
N GLN A 24 10.18 -5.82 -5.31
CA GLN A 24 10.38 -7.14 -5.91
C GLN A 24 11.38 -8.02 -5.15
N GLN A 25 12.30 -7.43 -4.38
CA GLN A 25 13.18 -8.18 -3.49
C GLN A 25 12.48 -8.61 -2.20
N ILE A 26 11.47 -7.84 -1.76
CA ILE A 26 10.73 -8.09 -0.51
C ILE A 26 9.61 -9.12 -0.71
N PHE A 27 8.85 -8.99 -1.79
CA PHE A 27 7.62 -9.75 -2.05
C PHE A 27 7.73 -10.70 -3.24
N ASP A 28 6.94 -11.78 -3.21
CA ASP A 28 6.82 -12.73 -4.33
C ASP A 28 5.85 -12.18 -5.38
N PHE A 29 6.40 -11.43 -6.35
CA PHE A 29 5.59 -10.81 -7.41
C PHE A 29 4.93 -11.83 -8.34
N ASP A 30 5.48 -13.04 -8.49
CA ASP A 30 4.86 -14.10 -9.29
C ASP A 30 3.57 -14.59 -8.64
N LYS A 31 3.58 -14.86 -7.32
CA LYS A 31 2.36 -15.25 -6.61
C LYS A 31 1.30 -14.15 -6.61
N ILE A 32 1.71 -12.89 -6.50
CA ILE A 32 0.76 -11.77 -6.54
C ILE A 32 0.17 -11.61 -7.96
N ARG A 33 0.98 -11.78 -9.02
CA ARG A 33 0.48 -11.86 -10.41
C ARG A 33 -0.53 -13.00 -10.59
N GLU A 34 -0.24 -14.19 -10.06
CA GLU A 34 -1.17 -15.32 -10.09
C GLU A 34 -2.50 -15.01 -9.37
N LEU A 35 -2.45 -14.29 -8.26
CA LEU A 35 -3.63 -13.88 -7.51
C LEU A 35 -4.52 -12.96 -8.37
N PHE A 36 -3.94 -11.97 -9.04
CA PHE A 36 -4.67 -11.11 -9.99
C PHE A 36 -5.21 -11.91 -11.19
N ALA A 37 -4.43 -12.85 -11.74
CA ALA A 37 -4.86 -13.71 -12.84
C ALA A 37 -6.05 -14.61 -12.48
N LYS A 38 -6.20 -14.97 -11.20
CA LYS A 38 -7.36 -15.70 -10.66
C LYS A 38 -8.61 -14.83 -10.46
N GLY A 39 -8.50 -13.53 -10.75
CA GLY A 39 -9.63 -12.59 -10.70
C GLY A 39 -9.81 -11.92 -9.35
N PHE A 40 -8.80 -11.90 -8.47
CA PHE A 40 -8.84 -11.15 -7.21
C PHE A 40 -8.91 -9.64 -7.50
N LYS A 41 -9.94 -8.97 -6.99
CA LYS A 41 -10.21 -7.56 -7.33
C LYS A 41 -9.75 -6.63 -6.24
N VAL A 42 -8.78 -5.79 -6.57
CA VAL A 42 -8.26 -4.72 -5.71
C VAL A 42 -8.81 -3.37 -6.16
N ARG A 43 -9.06 -2.48 -5.20
CA ARG A 43 -9.20 -1.03 -5.43
C ARG A 43 -8.23 -0.28 -4.52
N PHE A 44 -7.25 0.37 -5.11
CA PHE A 44 -6.30 1.22 -4.40
C PHE A 44 -6.61 2.70 -4.71
N ASP A 45 -6.88 3.49 -3.69
CA ASP A 45 -7.14 4.92 -3.80
C ASP A 45 -5.91 5.72 -3.35
N SER A 46 -5.21 6.36 -4.29
CA SER A 46 -4.06 7.22 -3.97
C SER A 46 -4.45 8.63 -3.58
N MET A 47 -5.76 8.97 -3.54
CA MET A 47 -6.26 10.27 -3.08
C MET A 47 -5.60 11.48 -3.78
N CYS A 48 -5.26 11.34 -5.08
CA CYS A 48 -4.54 12.34 -5.87
C CYS A 48 -3.19 12.77 -5.26
N ALA A 49 -2.55 11.87 -4.51
CA ALA A 49 -1.31 12.08 -3.79
C ALA A 49 -0.11 11.34 -4.43
N VAL A 50 1.05 11.40 -3.77
CA VAL A 50 2.33 10.93 -4.34
C VAL A 50 2.36 9.43 -4.65
N SER A 51 1.52 8.62 -3.98
CA SER A 51 1.48 7.16 -4.19
C SER A 51 0.96 6.74 -5.57
N GLY A 52 0.26 7.61 -6.29
CA GLY A 52 -0.43 7.28 -7.54
C GLY A 52 0.47 6.67 -8.63
N PRO A 53 1.58 7.34 -9.04
CA PRO A 53 2.53 6.78 -10.00
C PRO A 53 3.16 5.44 -9.55
N TYR A 54 3.44 5.30 -8.25
CA TYR A 54 4.00 4.07 -7.68
C TYR A 54 2.99 2.93 -7.76
N ALA A 55 1.75 3.17 -7.33
CA ALA A 55 0.68 2.20 -7.35
C ALA A 55 0.36 1.76 -8.78
N LYS A 56 0.27 2.68 -9.75
CA LYS A 56 0.02 2.30 -11.15
C LYS A 56 1.15 1.46 -11.73
N TYR A 57 2.41 1.85 -11.48
CA TYR A 57 3.54 1.08 -11.97
C TYR A 57 3.61 -0.31 -11.33
N ILE A 58 3.49 -0.40 -10.00
CA ILE A 58 3.58 -1.67 -9.30
C ILE A 58 2.36 -2.55 -9.59
N PHE A 59 1.14 -2.09 -9.30
CA PHE A 59 -0.06 -2.92 -9.46
C PHE A 59 -0.40 -3.19 -10.92
N GLU A 60 -0.56 -2.16 -11.75
CA GLU A 60 -1.08 -2.33 -13.10
C GLU A 60 0.03 -2.76 -14.08
N THR A 61 1.26 -2.27 -13.93
CA THR A 61 2.36 -2.59 -14.86
C THR A 61 3.13 -3.85 -14.47
N LEU A 62 3.64 -3.96 -13.24
CA LEU A 62 4.49 -5.08 -12.82
C LEU A 62 3.68 -6.31 -12.38
N LEU A 63 2.63 -6.09 -11.60
CA LEU A 63 1.76 -7.14 -11.05
C LEU A 63 0.58 -7.49 -11.96
N LYS A 64 0.40 -6.78 -13.08
CA LYS A 64 -0.62 -7.03 -14.11
C LYS A 64 -2.05 -7.01 -13.57
N ALA A 65 -2.30 -6.25 -12.50
CA ALA A 65 -3.66 -5.96 -12.07
C ALA A 65 -4.42 -5.23 -13.20
N PRO A 66 -5.74 -5.47 -13.36
CA PRO A 66 -6.53 -4.79 -14.38
C PRO A 66 -6.43 -3.26 -14.27
N ALA A 67 -6.41 -2.56 -15.40
CA ALA A 67 -6.43 -1.10 -15.42
C ALA A 67 -7.66 -0.55 -14.66
N GLY A 68 -7.46 0.49 -13.84
CA GLY A 68 -8.48 0.99 -12.93
C GLY A 68 -8.50 0.30 -11.57
N THR A 69 -7.51 -0.57 -11.31
CA THR A 69 -7.20 -1.04 -9.94
C THR A 69 -6.78 0.15 -9.09
N VAL A 70 -6.03 1.09 -9.66
CA VAL A 70 -5.60 2.32 -9.00
C VAL A 70 -6.51 3.48 -9.42
N VAL A 71 -7.13 4.15 -8.45
CA VAL A 71 -7.99 5.32 -8.65
C VAL A 71 -7.37 6.56 -8.04
N ASN A 72 -7.78 7.74 -8.53
CA ASN A 72 -7.22 9.04 -8.12
C ASN A 72 -5.68 9.06 -8.21
N ALA A 73 -5.15 8.47 -9.30
CA ALA A 73 -3.74 8.14 -9.48
C ALA A 73 -2.83 9.28 -9.91
N GLU A 74 -3.41 10.39 -10.39
CA GLU A 74 -2.63 11.55 -10.80
C GLU A 74 -2.38 12.43 -9.57
N PRO A 75 -1.12 12.73 -9.21
CA PRO A 75 -0.82 13.67 -8.14
C PRO A 75 -1.28 15.08 -8.52
N LEU A 76 -2.05 15.74 -7.65
CA LEU A 76 -2.52 17.10 -7.86
C LEU A 76 -2.09 18.00 -6.70
N GLU A 77 -1.78 19.27 -6.97
CA GLU A 77 -1.34 20.24 -5.95
C GLU A 77 -2.39 20.46 -4.85
N ASP A 78 -3.67 20.32 -5.18
CA ASP A 78 -4.81 20.44 -4.27
C ASP A 78 -5.44 19.09 -3.89
N PHE A 79 -4.77 17.98 -4.25
CA PHE A 79 -5.27 16.61 -4.08
C PHE A 79 -6.68 16.39 -4.67
N GLY A 80 -7.07 17.14 -5.70
CA GLY A 80 -8.42 17.05 -6.27
C GLY A 80 -9.52 17.51 -5.30
N GLY A 81 -9.16 18.32 -4.30
CA GLY A 81 -10.05 18.77 -3.22
C GLY A 81 -10.27 17.73 -2.12
N PHE A 82 -9.60 16.57 -2.17
CA PHE A 82 -9.61 15.60 -1.09
C PHE A 82 -8.75 16.05 0.09
N HIS A 83 -9.01 15.49 1.27
CA HIS A 83 -8.08 15.53 2.39
C HIS A 83 -7.31 14.20 2.40
N PRO A 84 -6.05 14.16 1.95
CA PRO A 84 -5.29 12.92 1.74
C PRO A 84 -4.83 12.33 3.08
N ASP A 85 -5.77 11.78 3.83
CA ASP A 85 -5.59 11.16 5.14
C ASP A 85 -6.51 9.93 5.21
N PRO A 86 -5.97 8.71 5.09
CA PRO A 86 -6.75 7.51 4.82
C PRO A 86 -7.44 7.04 6.10
N ASN A 87 -8.70 7.43 6.23
CA ASN A 87 -9.62 6.97 7.27
C ASN A 87 -11.04 6.85 6.69
N PRO A 88 -11.99 6.18 7.37
CA PRO A 88 -13.32 5.94 6.82
C PRO A 88 -14.12 7.21 6.47
N VAL A 89 -13.79 8.36 7.07
CA VAL A 89 -14.45 9.64 6.79
C VAL A 89 -13.92 10.24 5.49
N ASN A 90 -12.61 10.33 5.34
CA ASN A 90 -11.98 10.95 4.17
C ASN A 90 -11.96 10.05 2.94
N ALA A 91 -11.94 8.72 3.14
CA ALA A 91 -11.95 7.71 2.09
C ALA A 91 -13.34 7.07 1.91
N GLU A 92 -14.41 7.86 2.06
CA GLU A 92 -15.79 7.40 2.00
C GLU A 92 -16.12 6.72 0.64
N ASP A 93 -15.57 7.21 -0.48
CA ASP A 93 -15.75 6.59 -1.80
C ASP A 93 -15.20 5.16 -1.85
N LEU A 94 -13.98 4.95 -1.34
CA LEU A 94 -13.37 3.63 -1.25
C LEU A 94 -14.24 2.70 -0.40
N VAL A 95 -14.68 3.16 0.79
CA VAL A 95 -15.54 2.35 1.67
C VAL A 95 -16.83 1.97 0.97
N LYS A 96 -17.51 2.90 0.29
CA LYS A 96 -18.73 2.62 -0.51
C LYS A 96 -18.49 1.55 -1.56
N HIS A 97 -17.38 1.63 -2.30
CA HIS A 97 -17.02 0.63 -3.31
C HIS A 97 -16.76 -0.75 -2.68
N MET A 98 -16.06 -0.81 -1.54
CA MET A 98 -15.84 -2.08 -0.83
C MET A 98 -17.13 -2.68 -0.28
N ARG A 99 -18.08 -1.84 0.16
CA ARG A 99 -19.40 -2.29 0.64
C ARG A 99 -20.32 -2.79 -0.48
N SER A 100 -20.10 -2.38 -1.72
CA SER A 100 -20.84 -2.92 -2.88
C SER A 100 -20.55 -4.41 -3.14
N GLY A 101 -19.49 -4.98 -2.55
CA GLY A 101 -19.09 -6.37 -2.74
C GLY A 101 -18.41 -6.67 -4.08
N LYS A 102 -18.17 -5.64 -4.91
CA LYS A 102 -17.50 -5.75 -6.21
C LYS A 102 -16.00 -6.02 -6.13
N TYR A 103 -15.37 -5.64 -5.02
CA TYR A 103 -13.94 -5.76 -4.77
C TYR A 103 -13.69 -6.67 -3.56
N ASP A 104 -12.56 -7.35 -3.57
CA ASP A 104 -12.15 -8.29 -2.51
C ASP A 104 -11.23 -7.62 -1.49
N PHE A 105 -10.44 -6.63 -1.94
CA PHE A 105 -9.51 -5.85 -1.11
C PHE A 105 -9.49 -4.38 -1.54
N GLY A 106 -9.50 -3.49 -0.55
CA GLY A 106 -9.43 -2.05 -0.72
C GLY A 106 -8.31 -1.45 0.11
N ALA A 107 -7.63 -0.46 -0.42
CA ALA A 107 -6.65 0.30 0.33
C ALA A 107 -6.61 1.78 -0.08
N ALA A 108 -6.26 2.65 0.84
CA ALA A 108 -5.97 4.07 0.58
C ALA A 108 -4.65 4.47 1.24
N SER A 109 -4.03 5.53 0.72
CA SER A 109 -2.79 6.10 1.25
C SER A 109 -2.90 7.63 1.39
N ASP A 110 -2.02 8.24 2.19
CA ASP A 110 -2.00 9.67 2.46
C ASP A 110 -1.09 10.48 1.51
N GLY A 111 -0.91 11.76 1.82
CA GLY A 111 -0.22 12.75 0.99
C GLY A 111 1.18 12.33 0.51
N ASP A 112 2.02 11.89 1.44
CA ASP A 112 3.39 11.42 1.20
C ASP A 112 3.55 9.89 1.24
N ALA A 113 2.43 9.19 1.43
CA ALA A 113 2.28 7.74 1.31
C ALA A 113 2.99 6.88 2.38
N ASP A 114 3.17 7.41 3.59
CA ASP A 114 3.69 6.64 4.73
C ASP A 114 2.57 6.01 5.59
N ARG A 115 1.32 6.43 5.39
CA ARG A 115 0.13 5.86 6.04
C ARG A 115 -0.72 5.08 5.04
N ASN A 116 -1.45 4.11 5.58
CA ASN A 116 -2.38 3.28 4.84
C ASN A 116 -3.65 2.98 5.64
N MET A 117 -4.75 2.81 4.92
CA MET A 117 -5.98 2.20 5.42
C MET A 117 -6.26 0.94 4.59
N ILE A 118 -6.61 -0.16 5.25
CA ILE A 118 -7.01 -1.41 4.61
C ILE A 118 -8.48 -1.68 4.89
N VAL A 119 -9.23 -2.05 3.85
CA VAL A 119 -10.64 -2.41 3.94
C VAL A 119 -10.85 -3.71 3.17
N GLY A 120 -11.37 -4.74 3.83
CA GLY A 120 -11.73 -5.99 3.17
C GLY A 120 -13.11 -5.92 2.54
N LYS A 121 -13.53 -7.02 1.90
CA LYS A 121 -14.90 -7.19 1.43
C LYS A 121 -15.88 -7.15 2.60
N GLN A 122 -16.61 -6.04 2.71
CA GLN A 122 -17.59 -5.79 3.78
C GLN A 122 -17.03 -5.86 5.21
N ILE A 123 -15.71 -5.70 5.39
CA ILE A 123 -15.05 -5.73 6.70
C ILE A 123 -14.06 -4.59 6.81
N ASP A 124 -14.02 -3.93 7.96
CA ASP A 124 -13.00 -2.94 8.29
C ASP A 124 -11.83 -3.63 8.97
N VAL A 125 -10.61 -3.18 8.65
CA VAL A 125 -9.39 -3.66 9.30
C VAL A 125 -8.82 -2.50 10.10
N SER A 126 -8.81 -2.61 11.42
CA SER A 126 -8.18 -1.59 12.26
C SER A 126 -6.66 -1.56 12.01
N PRO A 127 -5.98 -0.40 12.09
CA PRO A 127 -4.53 -0.36 11.92
C PRO A 127 -3.78 -1.22 12.95
N SER A 128 -4.33 -1.37 14.15
CA SER A 128 -3.73 -2.21 15.20
C SER A 128 -3.83 -3.70 14.86
N ASP A 129 -4.97 -4.15 14.32
CA ASP A 129 -5.14 -5.54 13.89
C ASP A 129 -4.36 -5.81 12.60
N SER A 130 -4.26 -4.83 11.68
CA SER A 130 -3.41 -4.95 10.49
C SER A 130 -1.97 -5.28 10.87
N LEU A 131 -1.40 -4.57 11.85
CA LEU A 131 -0.07 -4.87 12.40
C LEU A 131 0.01 -6.29 12.97
N ALA A 132 -0.97 -6.71 13.77
CA ALA A 132 -0.99 -8.04 14.36
C ALA A 132 -1.09 -9.15 13.30
N ILE A 133 -1.95 -9.00 12.29
CA ILE A 133 -2.12 -9.93 11.17
C ILE A 133 -0.82 -10.05 10.38
N MET A 134 -0.17 -8.91 10.07
CA MET A 134 1.11 -8.90 9.36
C MET A 134 2.20 -9.60 10.16
N ALA A 135 2.30 -9.36 11.48
CA ALA A 135 3.27 -10.03 12.34
C ALA A 135 3.03 -11.55 12.40
N ALA A 136 1.78 -11.99 12.53
CA ALA A 136 1.44 -13.42 12.61
C ALA A 136 1.76 -14.17 11.32
N ASN A 137 1.71 -13.48 10.18
CA ASN A 137 1.90 -14.07 8.85
C ASN A 137 3.21 -13.63 8.16
N ALA A 138 4.13 -13.00 8.89
CA ALA A 138 5.33 -12.40 8.30
C ALA A 138 6.18 -13.40 7.50
N HIS A 139 6.20 -14.67 7.93
CA HIS A 139 6.92 -15.76 7.24
C HIS A 139 6.44 -16.04 5.81
N LEU A 140 5.24 -15.56 5.42
CA LEU A 140 4.73 -15.65 4.05
C LEU A 140 5.39 -14.64 3.10
N ILE A 141 6.05 -13.61 3.62
CA ILE A 141 6.79 -12.61 2.85
C ILE A 141 8.24 -13.11 2.66
N PRO A 142 8.75 -13.27 1.43
CA PRO A 142 10.07 -13.85 1.18
C PRO A 142 11.22 -13.24 2.00
N ALA A 143 11.29 -11.91 2.12
CA ALA A 143 12.30 -11.23 2.92
C ALA A 143 12.25 -11.56 4.42
N TYR A 144 11.11 -12.03 4.93
CA TYR A 144 10.89 -12.41 6.33
C TYR A 144 10.61 -13.92 6.50
N SER A 145 10.97 -14.75 5.50
CA SER A 145 10.76 -16.20 5.50
C SER A 145 11.41 -16.94 6.68
N LYS A 146 12.46 -16.35 7.29
CA LYS A 146 13.11 -16.86 8.51
C LYS A 146 12.48 -16.35 9.81
N GLY A 147 11.33 -15.68 9.73
CA GLY A 147 10.68 -14.99 10.83
C GLY A 147 11.20 -13.57 11.04
N ILE A 148 10.52 -12.84 11.93
CA ILE A 148 10.86 -11.48 12.35
C ILE A 148 11.69 -11.49 13.63
N LYS A 149 12.54 -10.47 13.83
CA LYS A 149 13.40 -10.37 15.03
C LYS A 149 12.67 -9.86 16.27
N GLY A 150 11.53 -9.22 16.08
CA GLY A 150 10.72 -8.62 17.12
C GLY A 150 9.64 -7.73 16.50
N VAL A 151 8.75 -7.23 17.35
CA VAL A 151 7.67 -6.30 17.00
C VAL A 151 7.73 -5.07 17.90
N ALA A 152 7.26 -3.94 17.39
CA ALA A 152 7.09 -2.72 18.17
C ALA A 152 5.77 -2.06 17.80
N ARG A 153 5.17 -1.37 18.77
CA ARG A 153 4.01 -0.51 18.58
C ARG A 153 4.15 0.75 19.42
N SER A 154 3.48 1.82 19.03
CA SER A 154 3.35 2.99 19.91
C SER A 154 2.44 2.65 21.09
N MET A 155 2.60 3.38 22.19
CA MET A 155 1.80 3.19 23.40
C MET A 155 0.28 3.16 23.15
N PRO A 156 -0.32 4.07 22.35
CA PRO A 156 -1.77 4.08 22.12
C PRO A 156 -2.29 3.00 21.16
N THR A 157 -1.43 2.34 20.37
CA THR A 157 -1.83 1.20 19.53
C THR A 157 -2.31 0.05 20.41
N SER A 158 -3.37 -0.66 19.99
CA SER A 158 -3.92 -1.76 20.79
C SER A 158 -2.89 -2.87 21.05
N THR A 159 -3.12 -3.67 22.08
CA THR A 159 -2.24 -4.79 22.47
C THR A 159 -2.47 -6.04 21.60
N ALA A 160 -3.07 -5.93 20.41
CA ALA A 160 -3.34 -7.07 19.54
C ALA A 160 -2.03 -7.75 19.08
N VAL A 161 -1.02 -6.96 18.71
CA VAL A 161 0.29 -7.49 18.31
C VAL A 161 1.05 -8.16 19.46
N ASP A 162 0.80 -7.74 20.71
CA ASP A 162 1.40 -8.33 21.91
C ASP A 162 0.99 -9.80 22.03
N ARG A 163 -0.28 -10.13 21.73
CA ARG A 163 -0.78 -11.52 21.70
C ARG A 163 -0.10 -12.39 20.65
N VAL A 164 0.20 -11.80 19.50
CA VAL A 164 0.95 -12.49 18.45
C VAL A 164 2.40 -12.72 18.90
N ALA A 165 3.03 -11.71 19.49
CA ALA A 165 4.39 -11.79 19.99
C ALA A 165 4.58 -12.86 21.08
N GLU A 166 3.57 -13.08 21.93
CA GLU A 166 3.55 -14.18 22.91
C GLU A 166 3.59 -15.58 22.26
N SER A 167 3.28 -15.69 20.96
CA SER A 167 3.17 -16.94 20.21
C SER A 167 4.25 -17.18 19.15
N LEU A 168 5.16 -16.21 18.92
CA LEU A 168 6.25 -16.27 17.94
C LEU A 168 7.52 -16.88 18.52
#